data_AF-A0AAE9IRC6-F1
#
_entry.id   AF-A0AAE9IRC6-F1
#
_cell.length_a   1.000
_cell.length_b   1.000
_cell.length_c   1.000
_cell.angle_alpha   90.00
_cell.angle_beta   90.00
_cell.angle_gamma   90.00
#
_symmetry.space_group_name_H-M   'P 1'
#
loop_
_entity.id
_entity.type
_entity.pdbx_description
1 polymer ?
#
loop_
_entity_poly.entity_id
_entity_poly.type
_entity_poly.pdbx_seq_one_letter_code
_entity_poly.pdbx_strand_id
1 'polypeptide(L)'
;MFTGYASSYILPTRLFPTLIVIEESTMVQPSELTTFTSKMRREEVPVEIRYFLFGDMKQLEPYNTIKTLVPVLKSPNQLLLDSGFLPSRLTRVYRSHPELVKILSTVFYSGRLTPGRSPEEDYIQCHLPHDIFPGRNLALHFQFNNHKSRRVVQSRANRGEIQEVQFLSTIPHWRQILHLAGYA
;
A
#
# COMPACT_ATOMS: atom_id res chain seq x y z
N MET A 1 -20.87 36.31 -9.26
CA MET A 1 -21.46 34.97 -9.47
C MET A 1 -20.37 34.11 -10.08
N PHE A 2 -19.66 33.32 -9.28
CA PHE A 2 -18.58 32.46 -9.76
C PHE A 2 -19.20 31.19 -10.35
N THR A 3 -19.26 31.11 -11.68
CA THR A 3 -19.55 29.88 -12.39
C THR A 3 -18.31 28.98 -12.31
N GLY A 4 -18.42 27.89 -11.55
CA GLY A 4 -17.37 26.89 -11.44
C GLY A 4 -17.07 26.28 -12.80
N TYR A 5 -15.88 26.56 -13.31
CA TYR A 5 -15.32 25.95 -14.51
C TYR A 5 -14.90 24.50 -14.22
N ALA A 6 -15.87 23.58 -14.14
CA ALA A 6 -15.68 22.14 -14.35
C ALA A 6 -17.00 21.37 -14.18
N SER A 7 -17.87 21.41 -15.18
CA SER A 7 -18.43 20.19 -15.78
C SER A 7 -19.29 20.60 -16.97
N SER A 8 -18.79 20.43 -18.18
CA SER A 8 -19.73 20.05 -19.24
C SER A 8 -20.28 18.67 -18.86
N TYR A 9 -21.56 18.46 -19.16
CA TYR A 9 -22.30 17.21 -19.27
C TYR A 9 -21.43 15.98 -19.67
N ILE A 10 -22.02 14.77 -19.66
CA ILE A 10 -21.52 13.53 -20.31
C ILE A 10 -21.05 12.42 -19.35
N LEU A 11 -21.89 12.04 -18.38
CA LEU A 11 -22.16 10.61 -18.20
C LEU A 11 -23.67 10.45 -18.30
N PRO A 12 -24.18 9.72 -19.31
CA PRO A 12 -25.57 9.29 -19.33
C PRO A 12 -25.94 8.69 -17.96
N THR A 13 -27.13 8.96 -17.45
CA THR A 13 -27.60 8.45 -16.15
C THR A 13 -27.48 6.92 -16.03
N ARG A 14 -27.61 6.19 -17.15
CA ARG A 14 -27.34 4.74 -17.24
C ARG A 14 -25.89 4.30 -17.01
N LEU A 15 -24.93 5.22 -17.14
CA LEU A 15 -23.50 4.97 -16.92
C LEU A 15 -23.04 5.48 -15.54
N PHE A 16 -23.97 5.94 -14.71
CA PHE A 16 -23.64 6.36 -13.36
C PHE A 16 -23.36 5.13 -12.48
N PRO A 17 -22.23 5.09 -11.76
CA PRO A 17 -21.87 3.90 -10.99
C PRO A 17 -22.83 3.73 -9.81
N THR A 18 -23.38 2.54 -9.69
CA THR A 18 -24.17 2.11 -8.54
C THR A 18 -23.30 1.38 -7.50
N LEU A 19 -22.06 1.06 -7.88
CA LEU A 19 -21.06 0.40 -7.06
C LEU A 19 -19.71 1.09 -7.28
N ILE A 20 -19.05 1.43 -6.18
CA ILE A 20 -17.71 2.00 -6.19
C ILE A 20 -16.83 1.16 -5.27
N VAL A 21 -15.69 0.70 -5.78
CA VAL A 21 -14.68 -0.02 -5.01
C VAL A 21 -13.50 0.92 -4.80
N ILE A 22 -13.06 1.04 -3.55
CA ILE A 22 -11.91 1.86 -3.18
C ILE A 22 -10.86 0.93 -2.59
N GLU A 23 -9.76 0.76 -3.32
CA GLU A 23 -8.56 0.07 -2.85
C GLU A 23 -7.70 1.02 -2.01
N GLU A 24 -6.93 0.48 -1.07
CA GLU A 24 -6.16 1.24 -0.07
C GLU A 24 -6.99 2.30 0.66
N SER A 25 -8.27 2.00 0.92
CA SER A 25 -9.22 2.93 1.52
C SER A 25 -8.85 3.35 2.95
N THR A 26 -7.93 2.62 3.59
CA THR A 26 -7.34 2.98 4.90
C THR A 26 -6.43 4.20 4.84
N MET A 27 -5.94 4.58 3.66
CA MET A 27 -5.14 5.79 3.45
C MET A 27 -5.99 7.04 3.12
N VAL A 28 -7.30 6.87 2.92
CA VAL A 28 -8.22 7.93 2.52
C VAL A 28 -8.79 8.63 3.75
N GLN A 29 -8.90 9.96 3.70
CA GLN A 29 -9.61 10.73 4.72
C GLN A 29 -11.14 10.71 4.48
N PRO A 30 -11.98 10.69 5.52
CA PRO A 30 -13.44 10.71 5.37
C PRO A 30 -13.97 11.92 4.61
N SER A 31 -13.31 13.06 4.72
CA SER A 31 -13.63 14.29 3.98
C SER A 31 -13.44 14.11 2.47
N GLU A 32 -12.39 13.39 2.05
CA GLU A 32 -12.11 13.08 0.64
C GLU A 32 -13.21 12.18 0.07
N LEU A 33 -13.57 11.11 0.81
CA LEU A 33 -14.65 10.21 0.41
C LEU A 33 -16.00 10.94 0.37
N THR A 34 -16.28 11.81 1.33
CA THR A 34 -17.52 12.61 1.38
C THR A 34 -17.59 13.56 0.19
N THR A 35 -16.48 14.24 -0.14
CA THR A 35 -16.39 15.16 -1.29
C THR A 35 -16.53 14.42 -2.61
N PHE A 36 -15.93 13.23 -2.72
CA PHE A 36 -16.11 12.38 -3.88
C PHE A 36 -17.57 11.93 -4.02
N THR A 37 -18.17 11.45 -2.93
CA THR A 37 -19.58 11.02 -2.90
C THR A 37 -20.54 12.14 -3.26
N SER A 38 -20.33 13.36 -2.76
CA SER A 38 -21.20 14.50 -3.07
C SER A 38 -21.14 14.90 -4.55
N LYS A 39 -19.97 14.79 -5.19
CA LYS A 39 -19.82 15.01 -6.64
C LYS A 39 -20.45 13.91 -7.48
N MET A 40 -20.52 12.69 -6.95
CA MET A 40 -21.15 11.56 -7.62
C MET A 40 -22.66 11.50 -7.39
N ARG A 41 -23.18 12.07 -6.30
CA ARG A 41 -24.64 12.14 -6.10
C ARG A 41 -25.25 13.16 -7.08
N ARG A 42 -26.26 12.71 -7.83
CA ARG A 42 -27.09 13.57 -8.67
C ARG A 42 -28.54 13.44 -8.23
N GLU A 43 -29.22 14.57 -8.06
CA GLU A 43 -30.64 14.60 -7.69
C GLU A 43 -31.53 13.82 -8.68
N GLU A 44 -31.13 13.79 -9.95
CA GLU A 44 -31.85 13.13 -11.06
C GLU A 44 -31.63 11.61 -11.14
N VAL A 45 -30.70 11.04 -10.35
CA VAL A 45 -30.41 9.60 -10.35
C VAL A 45 -30.80 9.02 -8.99
N PRO A 46 -31.97 8.37 -8.87
CA PRO A 46 -32.49 7.87 -7.58
C PRO A 46 -31.76 6.60 -7.08
N VAL A 47 -30.61 6.26 -7.67
CA VAL A 47 -29.90 5.02 -7.34
C VAL A 47 -28.85 5.29 -6.27
N GLU A 48 -28.99 4.59 -5.15
CA GLU A 48 -28.01 4.62 -4.07
C GLU A 48 -26.67 4.02 -4.53
N ILE A 49 -25.59 4.77 -4.33
CA ILE A 49 -24.23 4.31 -4.60
C ILE A 49 -23.77 3.43 -3.44
N ARG A 50 -23.41 2.18 -3.74
CA ARG A 50 -22.81 1.25 -2.77
C ARG A 50 -21.30 1.35 -2.81
N TYR A 51 -20.67 1.32 -1.64
CA TYR A 51 -19.21 1.39 -1.50
C TYR A 51 -18.65 0.06 -0.98
N PHE A 52 -17.58 -0.42 -1.61
CA PHE A 52 -16.73 -1.48 -1.10
C PHE A 52 -15.37 -0.89 -0.77
N LEU A 53 -14.98 -0.98 0.51
CA LEU A 53 -13.75 -0.41 1.03
C LEU A 53 -12.74 -1.54 1.27
N PHE A 54 -11.70 -1.59 0.45
CA PHE A 54 -10.60 -2.53 0.58
C PHE A 54 -9.40 -1.79 1.18
N GLY A 55 -8.92 -2.27 2.32
CA GLY A 55 -7.74 -1.70 2.96
C GLY A 55 -7.31 -2.48 4.18
N ASP A 56 -6.15 -2.13 4.68
CA ASP A 56 -5.51 -2.80 5.81
C ASP A 56 -5.08 -1.78 6.86
N MET A 57 -5.74 -1.82 8.02
CA MET A 57 -5.48 -0.89 9.12
C MET A 57 -4.15 -1.12 9.84
N LYS A 58 -3.42 -2.18 9.48
CA LYS A 58 -2.03 -2.39 9.94
C LYS A 58 -0.99 -1.76 9.01
N GLN A 59 -1.43 -1.20 7.88
CA GLN A 59 -0.57 -0.49 6.93
C GLN A 59 -0.67 1.02 7.13
N LEU A 60 -0.41 1.80 6.08
CA LEU A 60 -0.35 3.26 6.17
C LEU A 60 -1.73 3.85 6.50
N GLU A 61 -1.72 4.83 7.39
CA GLU A 61 -2.86 5.66 7.76
C GLU A 61 -2.99 6.87 6.81
N PRO A 62 -4.12 7.60 6.84
CA PRO A 62 -4.25 8.82 6.05
C PRO A 62 -3.18 9.84 6.43
N TYR A 63 -2.55 10.44 5.42
CA TYR A 63 -1.53 11.46 5.64
C TYR A 63 -2.15 12.84 5.86
N ASN A 64 -1.64 13.61 6.83
CA ASN A 64 -2.01 15.01 7.03
C ASN A 64 -0.81 15.83 7.50
N THR A 65 -0.56 16.97 6.85
CA THR A 65 0.53 17.90 7.21
C THR A 65 0.19 18.76 8.43
N ILE A 66 -1.10 18.91 8.75
CA ILE A 66 -1.57 19.71 9.88
C ILE A 66 -1.50 18.86 11.15
N LYS A 67 -0.43 19.07 11.94
CA LYS A 67 -0.12 18.28 13.14
C LYS A 67 -1.28 18.16 14.13
N THR A 68 -2.10 19.20 14.29
CA THR A 68 -3.25 19.21 15.21
C THR A 68 -4.38 18.30 14.77
N LEU A 69 -4.46 17.96 13.48
CA LEU A 69 -5.46 17.03 12.95
C LEU A 69 -5.00 15.57 13.00
N VAL A 70 -3.70 15.31 13.19
CA VAL A 70 -3.13 13.94 13.22
C VAL A 70 -3.83 13.00 14.22
N PRO A 71 -4.13 13.40 15.47
CA PRO A 71 -4.76 12.51 16.45
C PRO A 71 -6.21 12.12 16.09
N VAL A 72 -6.84 12.83 15.15
CA VAL A 72 -8.23 12.58 14.73
C VAL A 72 -8.31 11.96 13.34
N LEU A 73 -7.18 11.58 12.74
CA LEU A 73 -7.16 10.90 11.44
C LEU A 73 -7.69 9.48 11.58
N LYS A 74 -8.98 9.32 11.33
CA LYS A 74 -9.61 8.02 11.14
C LYS A 74 -9.92 7.85 9.67
N SER A 75 -9.58 6.70 9.10
CA SER A 75 -10.06 6.33 7.77
C SER A 75 -11.55 5.97 7.83
N PRO A 76 -12.26 5.99 6.68
CA PRO A 76 -13.62 5.45 6.59
C PRO A 76 -13.75 4.03 7.15
N ASN A 77 -12.75 3.17 6.92
CA ASN A 77 -12.72 1.81 7.44
C ASN A 77 -12.73 1.78 8.97
N GLN A 78 -11.91 2.63 9.61
CA GLN A 78 -11.86 2.72 11.06
C GLN A 78 -13.18 3.24 11.64
N LEU A 79 -13.80 4.24 11.00
CA LEU A 79 -15.10 4.77 11.44
C LEU A 79 -16.20 3.71 11.39
N LEU A 80 -16.24 2.89 10.34
CA LEU A 80 -17.20 1.80 10.21
C LEU A 80 -16.98 0.72 11.29
N LEU A 81 -15.72 0.37 11.55
CA LEU A 81 -15.36 -0.55 12.63
C LEU A 81 -15.76 -0.06 14.00
N ASP A 82 -15.51 1.21 14.31
CA ASP A 82 -15.94 1.85 15.57
C ASP A 82 -17.47 1.85 15.71
N SER A 83 -18.18 1.87 14.58
CA SER A 83 -19.65 1.79 14.51
C SER A 83 -20.18 0.35 14.56
N GLY A 84 -19.32 -0.65 14.75
CA GLY A 84 -19.70 -2.06 14.88
C GLY A 84 -19.76 -2.85 13.58
N PHE A 85 -19.38 -2.27 12.44
CA PHE A 85 -19.31 -3.01 11.18
C PHE A 85 -18.07 -3.92 11.16
N LEU A 86 -18.30 -5.23 11.05
CA LEU A 86 -17.23 -6.22 10.99
C LEU A 86 -16.76 -6.44 9.54
N PRO A 87 -15.47 -6.22 9.22
CA PRO A 87 -14.94 -6.45 7.89
C PRO A 87 -14.75 -7.94 7.64
N SER A 88 -14.95 -8.33 6.38
CA SER A 88 -14.41 -9.59 5.87
C SER A 88 -12.88 -9.50 5.80
N ARG A 89 -12.18 -10.59 6.14
CA ARG A 89 -10.72 -10.62 6.18
C ARG A 89 -10.17 -11.67 5.24
N LEU A 90 -9.18 -11.28 4.44
CA LEU A 90 -8.36 -12.20 3.65
C LEU A 90 -7.09 -12.50 4.45
N THR A 91 -6.84 -13.78 4.75
CA THR A 91 -5.75 -14.20 5.64
C THR A 91 -4.65 -14.99 4.93
N ARG A 92 -4.86 -15.39 3.68
CA ARG A 92 -3.88 -16.18 2.92
C ARG A 92 -3.09 -15.29 1.98
N VAL A 93 -1.76 -15.29 2.12
CA VAL A 93 -0.85 -14.37 1.41
C VAL A 93 -0.06 -15.12 0.34
N TYR A 94 -0.20 -14.70 -0.91
CA TYR A 94 0.44 -15.36 -2.07
C TYR A 94 1.60 -14.56 -2.69
N ARG A 95 1.98 -13.43 -2.10
CA ARG A 95 3.04 -12.56 -2.65
C ARG A 95 4.44 -13.03 -2.26
N SER A 96 4.64 -13.23 -0.97
CA SER A 96 5.97 -13.33 -0.35
C SER A 96 6.37 -14.75 0.02
N HIS A 97 7.67 -14.96 0.28
CA HIS A 97 8.21 -16.20 0.84
C HIS A 97 7.51 -16.57 2.17
N PRO A 98 7.24 -17.86 2.45
CA PRO A 98 6.49 -18.29 3.63
C PRO A 98 7.05 -17.80 4.96
N GLU A 99 8.37 -17.84 5.14
CA GLU A 99 9.01 -17.32 6.37
C GLU A 99 8.80 -15.80 6.56
N LEU A 100 8.78 -15.01 5.48
CA LEU A 100 8.43 -13.59 5.59
C LEU A 100 6.97 -13.40 6.01
N VAL A 101 6.06 -14.21 5.45
CA VAL A 101 4.65 -14.18 5.87
C VAL A 101 4.52 -14.52 7.35
N LYS A 102 5.26 -15.53 7.87
CA LYS A 102 5.25 -15.88 9.30
C LYS A 102 5.71 -14.72 10.18
N ILE A 103 6.78 -14.02 9.79
CA ILE A 103 7.29 -12.85 10.52
C ILE A 103 6.23 -11.73 10.54
N LEU A 104 5.70 -11.35 9.37
CA LEU A 104 4.68 -10.31 9.27
C LEU A 104 3.42 -10.67 10.06
N SER A 105 2.98 -11.93 9.94
CA SER A 105 1.83 -12.49 10.65
C SER A 105 1.97 -12.32 12.16
N THR A 106 3.14 -12.69 12.70
CA THR A 106 3.43 -12.63 14.13
C THR A 106 3.46 -11.19 14.64
N VAL A 107 4.17 -10.31 13.93
CA VAL A 107 4.42 -8.93 14.39
C VAL A 107 3.17 -8.05 14.27
N PHE A 108 2.46 -8.11 13.14
CA PHE A 108 1.41 -7.13 12.83
C PHE A 108 -0.02 -7.69 12.90
N TYR A 109 -0.18 -9.01 12.74
CA TYR A 109 -1.50 -9.64 12.57
C TYR A 109 -1.80 -10.75 13.59
N SER A 110 -1.06 -10.79 14.71
CA SER A 110 -1.29 -11.74 15.81
C SER A 110 -1.33 -13.20 15.36
N GLY A 111 -0.49 -13.58 14.39
CA GLY A 111 -0.39 -14.95 13.86
C GLY A 111 -1.50 -15.37 12.89
N ARG A 112 -2.36 -14.45 12.43
CA ARG A 112 -3.55 -14.80 11.63
C ARG A 112 -3.30 -14.93 10.13
N LEU A 113 -2.18 -14.41 9.61
CA LEU A 113 -1.81 -14.58 8.22
C LEU A 113 -1.17 -15.95 8.00
N THR A 114 -1.56 -16.59 6.89
CA THR A 114 -1.05 -17.91 6.46
C THR A 114 -0.36 -17.78 5.11
N PRO A 115 0.76 -18.48 4.89
CA PRO A 115 1.42 -18.48 3.60
C PRO A 115 0.59 -19.25 2.58
N GLY A 116 0.42 -18.66 1.40
CA GLY A 116 -0.24 -19.29 0.26
C GLY A 116 0.70 -20.06 -0.66
N ARG A 117 1.98 -19.68 -0.68
CA ARG A 117 3.06 -20.29 -1.47
C ARG A 117 3.79 -21.38 -0.70
N SER A 118 4.46 -22.27 -1.42
CA SER A 118 5.31 -23.32 -0.85
C SER A 118 6.74 -22.80 -0.58
N PRO A 119 7.42 -23.26 0.49
CA PRO A 119 8.84 -22.97 0.74
C PRO A 119 9.76 -23.53 -0.35
N GLU A 120 9.33 -24.58 -1.05
CA GLU A 120 10.07 -25.27 -2.09
C GLU A 120 9.95 -24.61 -3.47
N GLU A 121 9.13 -23.56 -3.59
CA GLU A 121 9.04 -22.77 -4.82
C GLU A 121 10.37 -22.08 -5.15
N ASP A 122 10.57 -21.79 -6.43
CA ASP A 122 11.77 -21.12 -6.89
C ASP A 122 11.68 -19.61 -6.61
N TYR A 123 12.43 -19.15 -5.60
CA TYR A 123 12.50 -17.74 -5.23
C TYR A 123 13.76 -17.10 -5.77
N ILE A 124 13.67 -15.78 -5.99
CA ILE A 124 14.79 -15.05 -6.57
C ILE A 124 16.05 -15.07 -5.71
N GLN A 125 15.88 -15.08 -4.37
CA GLN A 125 17.01 -15.16 -3.46
C GLN A 125 17.80 -16.48 -3.59
N CYS A 126 17.19 -17.55 -4.12
CA CYS A 126 17.88 -18.82 -4.36
C CYS A 126 18.98 -18.71 -5.43
N HIS A 127 18.83 -17.72 -6.34
CA HIS A 127 19.74 -17.47 -7.45
C HIS A 127 20.73 -16.33 -7.19
N LEU A 128 20.61 -15.65 -6.05
CA LEU A 128 21.54 -14.58 -5.68
C LEU A 128 22.86 -15.18 -5.17
N PRO A 129 24.01 -14.58 -5.52
CA PRO A 129 25.29 -14.97 -4.94
C PRO A 129 25.29 -14.87 -3.41
N HIS A 130 26.04 -15.76 -2.75
CA HIS A 130 26.04 -15.90 -1.29
C HIS A 130 26.54 -14.63 -0.58
N ASP A 131 27.47 -13.90 -1.20
CA ASP A 131 27.99 -12.60 -0.75
C ASP A 131 26.92 -11.50 -0.72
N ILE A 132 25.88 -11.62 -1.55
CA ILE A 132 24.76 -10.66 -1.62
C ILE A 132 23.60 -11.11 -0.73
N PHE A 133 23.26 -12.40 -0.76
CA PHE A 133 22.19 -12.96 0.04
C PHE A 133 22.65 -14.26 0.71
N PRO A 134 23.08 -14.20 1.99
CA PRO A 134 23.68 -15.32 2.66
C PRO A 134 22.63 -16.31 3.14
N GLY A 135 22.20 -17.21 2.26
CA GLY A 135 21.38 -18.35 2.61
C GLY A 135 20.19 -18.53 1.66
N ARG A 136 20.19 -19.63 0.93
CA ARG A 136 19.13 -19.98 -0.03
C ARG A 136 17.76 -20.21 0.63
N ASN A 137 17.75 -20.51 1.93
CA ASN A 137 16.52 -20.78 2.69
C ASN A 137 16.07 -19.59 3.54
N LEU A 138 16.77 -18.44 3.48
CA LEU A 138 16.38 -17.26 4.22
C LEU A 138 15.38 -16.43 3.39
N ALA A 139 14.37 -15.87 4.05
CA ALA A 139 13.43 -14.97 3.40
C ALA A 139 13.91 -13.51 3.36
N LEU A 140 14.90 -13.17 4.21
CA LEU A 140 15.37 -11.81 4.44
C LEU A 140 16.86 -11.82 4.73
N HIS A 141 17.56 -10.80 4.25
CA HIS A 141 18.92 -10.47 4.66
C HIS A 141 18.96 -8.98 5.01
N PHE A 142 19.46 -8.64 6.21
CA PHE A 142 19.62 -7.26 6.66
C PHE A 142 21.09 -6.88 6.65
N GLN A 143 21.46 -5.88 5.84
CA GLN A 143 22.82 -5.36 5.77
C GLN A 143 22.92 -4.08 6.61
N PHE A 144 23.81 -4.10 7.60
CA PHE A 144 24.04 -2.93 8.45
C PHE A 144 24.75 -1.82 7.68
N ASN A 145 24.26 -0.60 7.81
CA ASN A 145 24.87 0.59 7.25
C ASN A 145 25.16 1.61 8.36
N ASN A 146 26.42 2.00 8.50
CA ASN A 146 26.88 2.95 9.53
C ASN A 146 26.94 4.40 9.02
N HIS A 147 26.53 4.67 7.78
CA HIS A 147 26.59 6.01 7.19
C HIS A 147 25.49 6.91 7.73
N LYS A 148 25.85 8.16 8.06
CA LYS A 148 24.90 9.16 8.54
C LYS A 148 24.09 9.75 7.38
N SER A 149 22.77 9.69 7.52
CA SER A 149 21.81 10.37 6.66
C SER A 149 21.98 11.90 6.69
N ARG A 150 21.97 12.55 5.53
CA ARG A 150 22.08 14.01 5.35
C ARG A 150 20.74 14.61 4.95
N ARG A 151 20.40 15.79 5.49
CA ARG A 151 19.19 16.52 5.12
C ARG A 151 19.31 17.07 3.69
N VAL A 152 18.24 16.91 2.91
CA VAL A 152 18.06 17.51 1.58
C VAL A 152 16.71 18.20 1.56
N VAL A 153 16.71 19.53 1.67
CA VAL A 153 15.50 20.37 1.74
C VAL A 153 14.57 19.92 2.89
N GLN A 154 13.49 19.19 2.59
CA GLN A 154 12.52 18.65 3.54
C GLN A 154 12.61 17.13 3.70
N SER A 155 13.56 16.47 3.03
CA SER A 155 13.81 15.03 3.08
C SER A 155 15.24 14.74 3.59
N ARG A 156 15.65 13.48 3.53
CA ARG A 156 17.00 13.03 3.85
C ARG A 156 17.52 12.04 2.81
N ALA A 157 18.84 11.98 2.65
CA ALA A 157 19.52 11.08 1.73
C ALA A 157 20.75 10.44 2.40
N ASN A 158 21.01 9.17 2.09
CA ASN A 158 22.19 8.45 2.58
C ASN A 158 23.06 7.99 1.40
N ARG A 159 24.21 8.64 1.21
CA ARG A 159 25.13 8.29 0.10
C ARG A 159 25.74 6.90 0.27
N GLY A 160 25.91 6.41 1.50
CA GLY A 160 26.42 5.06 1.72
C GLY A 160 25.43 4.00 1.26
N GLU A 161 24.14 4.16 1.59
CA GLU A 161 23.08 3.26 1.11
C GLU A 161 23.00 3.26 -0.43
N ILE A 162 23.18 4.43 -1.05
CA ILE A 162 23.18 4.54 -2.52
C ILE A 162 24.32 3.70 -3.13
N GLN A 163 25.52 3.75 -2.57
CA GLN A 163 26.68 2.99 -3.09
C GLN A 163 26.44 1.48 -3.02
N GLU A 164 25.90 0.99 -1.91
CA GLU A 164 25.54 -0.42 -1.73
C GLU A 164 24.45 -0.86 -2.73
N VAL A 165 23.40 -0.06 -2.91
CA VAL A 165 22.32 -0.36 -3.87
C VAL A 165 22.82 -0.29 -5.33
N GLN A 166 23.72 0.64 -5.64
CA GLN A 166 24.32 0.75 -6.97
C GLN A 166 25.19 -0.47 -7.29
N PHE A 167 25.95 -0.99 -6.33
CA PHE A 167 26.68 -2.25 -6.51
C PHE A 167 25.72 -3.39 -6.90
N LEU A 168 24.58 -3.53 -6.23
CA LEU A 168 23.57 -4.55 -6.57
C LEU A 168 23.07 -4.40 -8.03
N SER A 169 22.94 -3.18 -8.53
CA SER A 169 22.52 -2.90 -9.92
C SER A 169 23.50 -3.34 -11.01
N THR A 170 24.73 -3.67 -10.64
CA THR A 170 25.76 -4.19 -11.56
C THR A 170 25.71 -5.70 -11.76
N ILE A 171 24.95 -6.41 -10.92
CA ILE A 171 24.77 -7.87 -11.02
C ILE A 171 23.86 -8.17 -12.22
N PRO A 172 24.27 -9.04 -13.17
CA PRO A 172 23.52 -9.30 -14.41
C PRO A 172 22.05 -9.71 -14.18
N HIS A 173 21.78 -10.47 -13.11
CA HIS A 173 20.43 -10.90 -12.75
C HIS A 173 19.59 -9.78 -12.10
N TRP A 174 20.21 -8.75 -11.51
CA TRP A 174 19.48 -7.66 -10.83
C TRP A 174 18.82 -6.68 -11.80
N ARG A 175 19.35 -6.52 -13.02
CA ARG A 175 18.70 -5.72 -14.06
C ARG A 175 17.36 -6.32 -14.50
N GLN A 176 17.25 -7.64 -14.59
CA GLN A 176 15.96 -8.30 -14.85
C GLN A 176 14.98 -8.09 -13.70
N ILE A 177 15.47 -8.03 -12.45
CA ILE A 177 14.65 -7.81 -11.25
C ILE A 177 14.11 -6.39 -11.20
N LEU A 178 14.95 -5.37 -11.43
CA LEU A 178 14.52 -3.97 -11.46
C LEU A 178 13.53 -3.70 -12.60
N HIS A 179 13.74 -4.35 -13.76
CA HIS A 179 12.84 -4.24 -14.91
C HIS A 179 11.49 -4.93 -14.67
N LEU A 180 11.44 -6.02 -13.90
CA LEU A 180 10.21 -6.68 -13.46
C LEU A 180 9.51 -5.93 -12.31
N ALA A 181 10.27 -5.16 -11.51
CA ALA A 181 9.75 -4.34 -10.41
C ALA A 181 9.34 -2.92 -10.82
N GLY A 182 9.46 -2.55 -12.10
CA GLY A 182 9.02 -1.26 -12.63
C GLY A 182 9.95 -0.08 -12.31
N TYR A 183 11.20 -0.34 -11.91
CA TYR A 183 12.22 0.68 -11.70
C TYR A 183 13.19 0.68 -12.88
N ALA A 184 12.83 1.39 -13.95
CA ALA A 184 13.71 1.72 -15.06
C ALA A 184 13.76 3.25 -15.23
#